data_AF-A0A6C0BB27-F1
#
_entry.id   AF-A0A6C0BB27-F1
#
_cell.length_a   1.000
_cell.length_b   1.000
_cell.length_c   1.000
_cell.angle_alpha   90.00
_cell.angle_beta   90.00
_cell.angle_gamma   90.00
#
_symmetry.space_group_name_H-M   'P 1'
#
loop_
_entity.id
_entity.type
_entity.pdbx_description
1 polymer ?
#
loop_
_entity_poly.entity_id
_entity_poly.type
_entity_poly.pdbx_seq_one_letter_code
_entity_poly.pdbx_strand_id
1 'polypeptide(L)'
;MADPNSDFFSGRNEAMLDRLLYSDFQRRLGSDLNEKQKERLVKTVRHYMGEVYENLGAKPVPVLNKEVLSAVVPDFQAYLRRSQGLPPASGTEDRVRMDTTNRFNQLQTERQDVRATPPAAPDFRIALEDGPSTAMSLFEQIKKQREAEAAREAASASGQAVTTLAVSNIPNPGIAWSESTDMFRQTATEARARDENALVERSVQRQQGQMQQMQPPPDPRAFFFGNQGSGLAETNPTVALPEAVRTRPSLPQDIIKKQDDIVSYRENEYNLFLYSSDRDWVSNSTENRYNFSVNFDPGNNGTGTYYSTAAQIKFKNIVRIEFVKAILPTEGLEILATQESDLSYNTNLNVNILSFPYLMLRIPELDTNNFGTNPALDSSFGVLQYDGNWISDNSALNRAYVAMIPKFMKCQKVYYPTPLATLQKLTIQLQRPDGSLVSGNLDTLDISGFTFSSQLTAWPVNPATTTNTLYKDTIGSYIWVQTKSWFSKFMVSQGDRVIFKNVELPLSPTTAQAEFLSFIQKSAGHIVVNVGYYSVSKGWTTGANTQGYCNYMIIRNQFADPTTGSEDLAYYGGSEGANDTFLSSLEGARVNKGRFINMNHQTQVVLRVITRDMDSASRLRPDNLI
;
A
#
# COMPACT_ATOMS: atom_id res chain seq x y z
N MET A 1 58.74 -50.92 33.48
CA MET A 1 57.92 -49.79 33.03
C MET A 1 57.01 -50.32 31.94
N ALA A 2 55.71 -50.36 32.18
CA ALA A 2 54.73 -50.82 31.19
C ALA A 2 54.58 -49.74 30.11
N ASP A 3 54.57 -50.16 28.85
CA ASP A 3 54.47 -49.27 27.69
C ASP A 3 53.09 -48.58 27.72
N PRO A 4 53.00 -47.23 27.75
CA PRO A 4 51.73 -46.50 27.77
C PRO A 4 50.85 -46.79 26.54
N ASN A 5 51.44 -47.43 25.52
CA ASN A 5 50.78 -47.95 24.33
C ASN A 5 49.78 -49.08 24.65
N SER A 6 50.03 -49.93 25.67
CA SER A 6 49.14 -51.06 25.95
C SER A 6 47.89 -50.68 26.71
N ASP A 7 47.94 -49.63 27.54
CA ASP A 7 46.85 -49.32 28.47
C ASP A 7 45.72 -48.55 27.79
N PHE A 8 46.04 -47.66 26.85
CA PHE A 8 45.03 -46.90 26.11
C PHE A 8 44.23 -47.77 25.14
N PHE A 9 44.91 -48.63 24.37
CA PHE A 9 44.28 -49.60 23.46
C PHE A 9 43.90 -50.92 24.15
N SER A 10 43.95 -50.97 25.49
CA SER A 10 43.53 -52.17 26.21
C SER A 10 42.03 -52.41 25.97
N GLY A 11 41.65 -53.66 25.74
CA GLY A 11 40.23 -54.03 25.60
C GLY A 11 39.38 -53.65 26.82
N ARG A 12 40.02 -53.45 27.99
CA ARG A 12 39.37 -52.93 29.20
C ARG A 12 39.04 -51.44 29.10
N ASN A 13 39.93 -50.62 28.55
CA ASN A 13 39.69 -49.20 28.35
C ASN A 13 38.67 -48.97 27.23
N GLU A 14 38.76 -49.72 26.14
CA GLU A 14 37.78 -49.69 25.04
C GLU A 14 36.37 -50.05 25.55
N ALA A 15 36.24 -51.17 26.27
CA ALA A 15 34.95 -51.58 26.85
C ALA A 15 34.39 -50.58 27.87
N MET A 16 35.26 -49.85 28.58
CA MET A 16 34.85 -48.77 29.47
C MET A 16 34.25 -47.60 28.69
N LEU A 17 34.90 -47.17 27.60
CA LEU A 17 34.42 -46.09 26.74
C LEU A 17 33.11 -46.46 26.06
N ASP A 18 33.00 -47.67 25.53
CA ASP A 18 31.78 -48.19 24.91
C ASP A 18 30.62 -48.21 25.91
N ARG A 19 30.85 -48.73 27.12
CA ARG A 19 29.80 -48.78 28.17
C ARG A 19 29.35 -47.39 28.59
N LEU A 20 30.27 -46.43 28.72
CA LEU A 20 29.95 -45.05 29.07
C LEU A 20 29.10 -44.39 27.98
N LEU A 21 29.55 -44.46 26.73
CA LEU A 21 28.82 -43.88 25.59
C LEU A 21 27.46 -44.54 25.40
N TYR A 22 27.39 -45.87 25.52
CA TYR A 22 26.14 -46.61 25.46
C TYR A 22 25.13 -46.12 26.50
N SER A 23 25.56 -46.00 27.76
CA SER A 23 24.71 -45.51 28.85
C SER A 23 24.26 -44.06 28.65
N ASP A 24 25.14 -43.20 28.12
CA ASP A 24 24.81 -41.80 27.85
C ASP A 24 23.79 -41.67 26.72
N PHE A 25 23.93 -42.44 25.64
CA PHE A 25 22.98 -42.43 24.52
C PHE A 25 21.65 -43.07 24.87
N GLN A 26 21.63 -44.15 25.65
CA GLN A 26 20.40 -44.75 26.16
C GLN A 26 19.62 -43.76 27.05
N ARG A 27 20.33 -42.99 27.90
CA ARG A 27 19.72 -41.93 28.72
C ARG A 27 19.14 -40.81 27.86
N ARG A 28 19.82 -40.42 26.77
CA ARG A 28 19.38 -39.32 25.88
C ARG A 28 18.21 -39.69 24.97
N LEU A 29 18.15 -40.95 24.52
CA LEU A 29 17.14 -41.41 23.56
C LEU A 29 15.92 -42.04 24.23
N GLY A 30 15.98 -42.31 25.55
CA GLY A 30 14.89 -42.94 26.30
C GLY A 30 14.54 -44.36 25.85
N SER A 31 15.36 -44.96 24.98
CA SER A 31 15.17 -46.28 24.36
C SER A 31 16.51 -46.96 24.15
N ASP A 32 16.49 -48.30 24.08
CA ASP A 32 17.72 -49.08 23.86
C ASP A 32 18.21 -48.95 22.42
N LEU A 33 19.54 -48.88 22.21
CA LEU A 33 20.11 -48.79 20.86
C LEU A 33 19.87 -50.11 20.10
N ASN A 34 19.53 -50.04 18.81
CA ASN A 34 19.40 -51.24 17.99
C ASN A 34 20.78 -51.88 17.73
N GLU A 35 20.85 -53.19 17.48
CA GLU A 35 22.10 -53.95 17.31
C GLU A 35 23.05 -53.32 16.27
N LYS A 36 22.52 -52.85 15.14
CA LYS A 36 23.29 -52.13 14.11
C LYS A 36 23.87 -50.80 14.60
N GLN A 37 23.19 -50.12 15.52
CA GLN A 37 23.67 -48.88 16.13
C GLN A 37 24.75 -49.16 17.17
N LYS A 38 24.62 -50.28 17.93
CA LYS A 38 25.66 -50.73 18.88
C LYS A 38 26.96 -51.06 18.15
N GLU A 39 26.86 -51.86 17.08
CA GLU A 39 28.03 -52.25 16.28
C GLU A 39 28.71 -51.04 15.64
N ARG A 40 27.91 -50.05 15.19
CA ARG A 40 28.45 -48.81 14.64
C ARG A 40 29.17 -47.97 15.70
N LEU A 41 28.60 -47.86 16.91
CA LEU A 41 29.20 -47.10 18.01
C LEU A 41 30.59 -47.65 18.36
N VAL A 42 30.71 -48.97 18.53
CA VAL A 42 32.00 -49.64 18.84
C VAL A 42 33.03 -49.38 17.74
N LYS A 43 32.63 -49.47 16.46
CA LYS A 43 33.51 -49.18 15.32
C LYS A 43 33.96 -47.72 15.31
N THR A 44 33.08 -46.78 15.62
CA THR A 44 33.40 -45.35 15.72
C THR A 44 34.35 -45.06 16.88
N VAL A 45 34.16 -45.70 18.04
CA VAL A 45 35.07 -45.57 19.19
C VAL A 45 36.48 -46.06 18.83
N ARG A 46 36.61 -47.26 18.24
CA ARG A 46 37.92 -47.77 17.79
C ARG A 46 38.62 -46.85 16.80
N HIS A 47 37.88 -46.31 15.83
CA HIS A 47 38.42 -45.40 14.84
C HIS A 47 39.01 -44.15 15.49
N TYR A 48 38.24 -43.48 16.36
CA TYR A 48 38.70 -42.27 17.03
C TYR A 48 39.75 -42.54 18.12
N MET A 49 39.79 -43.72 18.74
CA MET A 49 40.92 -44.10 19.58
C MET A 49 42.23 -44.13 18.79
N GLY A 50 42.23 -44.68 17.58
CA GLY A 50 43.40 -44.63 16.69
C GLY A 50 43.77 -43.20 16.31
N GLU A 51 42.81 -42.43 15.81
CA GLU A 51 43.02 -41.07 15.30
C GLU A 51 43.47 -40.07 16.37
N VAL A 52 42.87 -40.12 17.57
CA VAL A 52 43.24 -39.26 18.70
C VAL A 52 44.65 -39.58 19.19
N TYR A 53 45.03 -40.86 19.18
CA TYR A 53 46.37 -41.27 19.56
C TYR A 53 47.42 -40.88 18.51
N GLU A 54 47.13 -41.03 17.21
CA GLU A 54 48.01 -40.55 16.14
C GLU A 54 48.25 -39.03 16.23
N ASN A 55 47.21 -38.27 16.57
CA ASN A 55 47.29 -36.81 16.63
C ASN A 55 47.93 -36.26 17.93
N LEU A 56 47.71 -36.91 19.08
CA LEU A 56 48.15 -36.39 20.37
C LEU A 56 49.35 -37.15 20.97
N GLY A 57 49.70 -38.32 20.42
CA GLY A 57 50.77 -39.18 20.89
C GLY A 57 50.54 -39.73 22.31
N ALA A 58 51.63 -40.04 23.01
CA ALA A 58 51.63 -40.68 24.33
C ALA A 58 51.26 -39.70 25.48
N LYS A 59 50.04 -39.16 25.46
CA LYS A 59 49.45 -38.42 26.59
C LYS A 59 48.84 -39.37 27.62
N PRO A 60 48.62 -38.92 28.87
CA PRO A 60 47.95 -39.74 29.86
C PRO A 60 46.57 -40.23 29.38
N VAL A 61 46.28 -41.51 29.60
CA VAL A 61 45.02 -42.19 29.20
C VAL A 61 43.75 -41.38 29.51
N PRO A 62 43.61 -40.70 30.68
CA PRO A 62 42.42 -39.89 30.96
C PRO A 62 42.22 -38.73 29.99
N VAL A 63 43.31 -38.12 29.51
CA VAL A 63 43.25 -37.01 28.55
C VAL A 63 42.87 -37.53 27.17
N LEU A 64 43.45 -38.64 26.73
CA LEU A 64 43.11 -39.27 25.46
C LEU A 64 41.66 -39.76 25.45
N ASN A 65 41.19 -40.39 26.53
CA ASN A 65 39.79 -40.81 26.68
C ASN A 65 38.82 -39.64 26.59
N LYS A 66 39.16 -38.49 27.19
CA LYS A 66 38.33 -37.28 27.11
C LYS A 66 38.21 -36.79 25.66
N GLU A 67 39.28 -36.83 24.89
CA GLU A 67 39.26 -36.42 23.48
C GLU A 67 38.57 -37.44 22.58
N VAL A 68 38.69 -38.74 22.85
CA VAL A 68 37.89 -39.75 22.13
C VAL A 68 36.40 -39.51 22.39
N LEU A 69 36.00 -39.27 23.63
CA LEU A 69 34.60 -38.98 23.95
C LEU A 69 34.11 -37.67 23.33
N SER A 70 34.96 -36.64 23.28
CA SER A 70 34.61 -35.34 22.67
C SER A 70 34.39 -35.46 21.14
N ALA A 71 35.13 -36.35 20.47
CA ALA A 71 35.02 -36.60 19.04
C ALA A 71 33.89 -37.57 18.67
N VAL A 72 33.72 -38.67 19.42
CA VAL A 72 32.75 -39.74 19.10
C VAL A 72 31.30 -39.27 19.26
N VAL A 73 31.01 -38.47 20.30
CA VAL A 73 29.64 -38.03 20.61
C VAL A 73 28.99 -37.24 19.45
N PRO A 74 29.60 -36.18 18.89
CA PRO A 74 28.99 -35.45 17.79
C PRO A 74 28.88 -36.28 16.50
N ASP A 75 29.87 -37.12 16.16
CA ASP A 75 29.80 -37.97 14.96
C ASP A 75 28.67 -39.00 15.05
N PHE A 76 28.55 -39.68 16.19
CA PHE A 76 27.49 -40.67 16.39
C PHE A 76 26.10 -40.01 16.45
N GLN A 77 25.98 -38.81 17.02
CA GLN A 77 24.73 -38.04 16.97
C GLN A 77 24.34 -37.65 15.54
N ALA A 78 25.31 -37.25 14.70
CA ALA A 78 25.06 -36.96 13.30
C ALA A 78 24.61 -38.22 12.54
N TYR A 79 25.22 -39.37 12.83
CA TYR A 79 24.77 -40.66 12.30
C TYR A 79 23.33 -41.01 12.72
N LEU A 80 22.98 -40.86 14.00
CA LEU A 80 21.63 -41.13 14.48
C LEU A 80 20.59 -40.24 13.80
N ARG A 81 20.88 -38.93 13.64
CA ARG A 81 20.01 -37.98 12.94
C ARG A 81 19.82 -38.35 11.46
N ARG A 82 20.90 -38.73 10.77
CA ARG A 82 20.84 -39.22 9.38
C ARG A 82 20.03 -40.52 9.27
N SER A 83 20.18 -41.44 10.22
CA SER A 83 19.44 -42.71 10.24
C SER A 83 17.93 -42.52 10.47
N GLN A 84 17.53 -41.39 11.06
CA GLN A 84 16.13 -41.00 11.29
C GLN A 84 15.57 -40.06 10.20
N GLY A 85 16.32 -39.81 9.12
CA GLY A 85 15.85 -39.00 7.99
C GLY A 85 15.85 -37.49 8.22
N LEU A 86 16.56 -36.99 9.24
CA LEU A 86 16.70 -35.56 9.53
C LEU A 86 18.05 -35.02 9.02
N PRO A 87 18.09 -33.85 8.34
CA PRO A 87 19.32 -33.31 7.77
C PRO A 87 20.33 -32.86 8.86
N PRO A 88 21.65 -32.89 8.57
CA PRO A 88 22.70 -32.69 9.56
C PRO A 88 22.84 -31.20 9.94
N ALA A 89 23.11 -30.94 11.22
CA ALA A 89 23.38 -29.60 11.76
C ALA A 89 24.89 -29.41 11.93
N SER A 90 25.49 -28.49 11.18
CA SER A 90 26.82 -27.95 11.47
C SER A 90 26.67 -26.50 11.93
N GLY A 91 26.89 -26.30 13.22
CA GLY A 91 26.84 -25.00 13.88
C GLY A 91 27.90 -24.06 13.30
N THR A 92 27.53 -22.78 13.26
CA THR A 92 28.25 -21.57 12.78
C THR A 92 27.88 -21.01 11.40
N GLU A 93 27.15 -21.75 10.54
CA GLU A 93 26.54 -21.16 9.32
C GLU A 93 25.00 -21.00 9.39
N ASP A 94 24.34 -21.59 10.40
CA ASP A 94 22.87 -21.74 10.44
C ASP A 94 22.06 -20.49 10.82
N ARG A 95 22.68 -19.37 11.24
CA ARG A 95 21.93 -18.12 11.46
C ARG A 95 21.45 -17.47 10.17
N VAL A 96 22.03 -17.86 9.03
CA VAL A 96 21.71 -17.29 7.72
C VAL A 96 20.69 -18.16 6.96
N ARG A 97 20.45 -19.41 7.38
CA ARG A 97 19.61 -20.37 6.65
C ARG A 97 18.47 -21.02 7.45
N MET A 98 18.12 -20.48 8.62
CA MET A 98 16.90 -20.89 9.32
C MET A 98 15.64 -20.55 8.50
N ASP A 99 14.76 -21.53 8.34
CA ASP A 99 13.47 -21.38 7.68
C ASP A 99 12.61 -20.32 8.39
N THR A 100 11.97 -19.44 7.61
CA THR A 100 11.33 -18.20 8.09
C THR A 100 10.26 -18.47 9.15
N THR A 101 9.58 -19.61 9.06
CA THR A 101 8.54 -20.07 9.99
C THR A 101 9.09 -20.35 11.39
N ASN A 102 10.25 -20.99 11.50
CA ASN A 102 10.86 -21.30 12.80
C ASN A 102 11.43 -20.05 13.47
N ARG A 103 11.99 -19.14 12.65
CA ARG A 103 12.46 -17.84 13.12
C ARG A 103 11.32 -16.95 13.62
N PHE A 104 10.15 -17.02 12.98
CA PHE A 104 8.95 -16.31 13.40
C PHE A 104 8.38 -16.84 14.72
N ASN A 105 8.32 -18.15 14.90
CA ASN A 105 7.83 -18.75 16.14
C ASN A 105 8.74 -18.41 17.33
N GLN A 106 10.06 -18.48 17.16
CA GLN A 106 11.01 -18.12 18.22
C GLN A 106 10.91 -16.62 18.59
N LEU A 107 10.71 -15.74 17.60
CA LEU A 107 10.48 -14.31 17.81
C LEU A 107 9.12 -14.00 18.45
N GLN A 108 8.10 -14.85 18.26
CA GLN A 108 6.83 -14.72 18.98
C GLN A 108 6.98 -15.14 20.45
N THR A 109 7.72 -16.21 20.72
CA THR A 109 7.96 -16.70 22.08
C THR A 109 8.77 -15.70 22.91
N GLU A 110 9.85 -15.12 22.35
CA GLU A 110 10.62 -14.07 23.04
C GLU A 110 9.83 -12.78 23.30
N ARG A 111 8.76 -12.51 22.54
CA ARG A 111 7.92 -11.31 22.72
C ARG A 111 6.81 -11.49 23.74
N GLN A 112 6.51 -12.71 24.18
CA GLN A 112 5.48 -12.95 25.19
C GLN A 112 5.98 -12.77 26.63
N ASP A 113 7.27 -12.96 26.89
CA ASP A 113 7.77 -13.06 28.28
C ASP A 113 8.00 -11.74 29.03
N VAL A 114 7.75 -10.56 28.43
CA VAL A 114 7.79 -9.29 29.20
C VAL A 114 6.71 -8.31 28.73
N ARG A 115 5.45 -8.60 29.04
CA ARG A 115 4.44 -7.54 29.19
C ARG A 115 4.29 -7.24 30.67
N ALA A 116 4.99 -6.22 31.14
CA ALA A 116 4.63 -5.55 32.38
C ALA A 116 3.18 -5.07 32.26
N THR A 117 2.35 -5.44 33.23
CA THR A 117 0.95 -4.98 33.33
C THR A 117 0.93 -3.46 33.31
N PRO A 118 0.12 -2.82 32.45
CA PRO A 118 -0.01 -1.37 32.46
C PRO A 118 -0.59 -0.92 33.82
N PRO A 119 -0.18 0.25 34.35
CA PRO A 119 -0.74 0.80 35.57
C PRO A 119 -2.25 0.99 35.41
N ALA A 120 -3.01 0.67 36.47
CA ALA A 120 -4.46 0.82 36.46
C ALA A 120 -4.86 2.26 36.12
N ALA A 121 -5.88 2.43 35.27
CA ALA A 121 -6.40 3.73 34.90
C ALA A 121 -6.91 4.49 36.14
N PRO A 122 -6.76 5.83 36.20
CA PRO A 122 -7.33 6.63 37.28
C PRO A 122 -8.86 6.49 37.29
N ASP A 123 -9.40 6.20 38.47
CA ASP A 123 -10.83 6.01 38.70
C ASP A 123 -11.56 7.36 38.66
N PHE A 124 -12.53 7.50 37.76
CA PHE A 124 -13.37 8.70 37.61
C PHE A 124 -14.72 8.57 38.33
N ARG A 125 -14.89 7.53 39.16
CA ARG A 125 -16.04 7.47 40.05
C ARG A 125 -15.87 8.52 41.13
N ILE A 126 -16.73 9.53 41.08
CA ILE A 126 -16.95 10.46 42.19
C ILE A 126 -17.27 9.61 43.41
N ALA A 127 -16.40 9.63 44.42
CA ALA A 127 -16.69 9.03 45.71
C ALA A 127 -17.92 9.74 46.27
N LEU A 128 -19.04 9.02 46.34
CA LEU A 128 -20.21 9.43 47.10
C LEU A 128 -19.85 9.22 48.58
N GLU A 129 -19.09 10.15 49.14
CA GLU A 129 -18.92 10.25 50.59
C GLU A 129 -19.76 11.43 51.12
N ASP A 130 -20.51 11.12 52.17
CA ASP A 130 -21.45 11.97 52.87
C ASP A 130 -20.79 13.23 53.48
N GLY A 131 -21.31 14.40 53.14
CA GLY A 131 -21.02 15.68 53.81
C GLY A 131 -21.50 16.89 53.00
N PRO A 132 -22.21 17.87 53.59
CA PRO A 132 -23.02 18.83 52.84
C PRO A 132 -22.13 19.94 52.27
N SER A 133 -21.64 19.75 51.05
CA SER A 133 -21.31 20.87 50.17
C SER A 133 -22.39 20.94 49.10
N THR A 134 -23.34 21.85 49.29
CA THR A 134 -24.50 22.04 48.43
C THR A 134 -24.03 22.39 47.01
N ALA A 135 -24.60 21.73 46.00
CA ALA A 135 -24.32 21.93 44.57
C ALA A 135 -24.35 23.41 44.11
N MET A 136 -24.95 24.28 44.92
CA MET A 136 -24.99 25.73 44.74
C MET A 136 -23.62 26.41 44.96
N SER A 137 -22.81 25.97 45.93
CA SER A 137 -21.47 26.56 46.15
C SER A 137 -20.49 26.16 45.04
N LEU A 138 -20.59 24.91 44.55
CA LEU A 138 -19.81 24.43 43.42
C LEU A 138 -20.19 25.16 42.12
N PHE A 139 -21.48 25.44 41.93
CA PHE A 139 -21.97 26.24 40.81
C PHE A 139 -21.49 27.70 40.88
N GLU A 140 -21.53 28.33 42.05
CA GLU A 140 -20.98 29.68 42.24
C GLU A 140 -19.48 29.73 41.99
N GLN A 141 -18.74 28.70 42.42
CA GLN A 141 -17.29 28.61 42.18
C GLN A 141 -16.98 28.44 40.69
N ILE A 142 -17.72 27.58 39.98
CA ILE A 142 -17.57 27.39 38.52
C ILE A 142 -17.98 28.64 37.75
N LYS A 143 -19.06 29.32 38.16
CA LYS A 143 -19.49 30.58 37.53
C LYS A 143 -18.45 31.67 37.72
N LYS A 144 -17.92 31.83 38.94
CA LYS A 144 -16.86 32.79 39.26
C LYS A 144 -15.57 32.49 38.49
N GLN A 145 -15.26 31.22 38.24
CA GLN A 145 -14.10 30.81 37.47
C GLN A 145 -14.26 31.17 35.97
N ARG A 146 -15.45 30.97 35.39
CA ARG A 146 -15.75 31.39 34.02
C ARG A 146 -15.78 32.91 33.85
N GLU A 147 -16.31 33.66 34.82
CA GLU A 147 -16.29 35.13 34.79
C GLU A 147 -14.85 35.67 34.92
N ALA A 148 -14.00 35.04 35.74
CA ALA A 148 -12.60 35.41 35.85
C ALA A 148 -11.80 35.10 34.57
N GLU A 149 -12.14 34.02 33.87
CA GLU A 149 -11.53 33.66 32.58
C GLU A 149 -11.98 34.60 31.46
N ALA A 150 -13.26 34.93 31.38
CA ALA A 150 -13.79 35.92 30.43
C ALA A 150 -13.26 37.34 30.70
N ALA A 151 -13.04 37.72 31.97
CA ALA A 151 -12.41 38.99 32.32
C ALA A 151 -10.93 39.02 31.93
N ARG A 152 -10.23 37.87 31.98
CA ARG A 152 -8.86 37.74 31.46
C ARG A 152 -8.83 37.92 29.95
N GLU A 153 -9.74 37.27 29.23
CA GLU A 153 -9.84 37.40 27.77
C GLU A 153 -10.19 38.84 27.33
N ALA A 154 -11.08 39.51 28.05
CA ALA A 154 -11.43 40.91 27.82
C ALA A 154 -10.27 41.88 28.11
N ALA A 155 -9.44 41.59 29.13
CA ALA A 155 -8.24 42.38 29.43
C ALA A 155 -7.12 42.18 28.38
N SER A 156 -7.04 41.01 27.74
CA SER A 156 -6.15 40.79 26.59
C SER A 156 -6.65 41.45 25.30
N ALA A 157 -7.97 41.69 25.16
CA ALA A 157 -8.53 42.36 23.98
C ALA A 157 -8.41 43.90 24.02
N SER A 158 -8.27 44.52 25.21
CA SER A 158 -8.13 45.98 25.34
C SER A 158 -6.71 46.51 25.11
N GLY A 159 -5.72 45.64 24.93
CA GLY A 159 -4.33 46.00 24.59
C GLY A 159 -4.08 46.29 23.11
N GLN A 160 -5.04 46.06 22.21
CA GLN A 160 -4.88 46.22 20.76
C GLN A 160 -5.59 47.46 20.16
N ALA A 161 -6.16 48.35 20.99
CA ALA A 161 -7.00 49.46 20.53
C ALA A 161 -6.35 50.86 20.57
N VAL A 162 -5.02 50.98 20.40
CA VAL A 162 -4.32 52.30 20.47
C VAL A 162 -3.49 52.65 19.22
N THR A 163 -3.61 51.96 18.09
CA THR A 163 -2.78 52.33 16.91
C THR A 163 -3.45 52.20 15.53
N THR A 164 -4.72 52.57 15.40
CA THR A 164 -5.34 52.75 14.07
C THR A 164 -6.29 53.93 14.02
N LEU A 165 -5.72 55.14 14.10
CA LEU A 165 -6.35 56.38 13.61
C LEU A 165 -5.37 57.10 12.68
N ALA A 166 -5.15 56.56 11.48
CA ALA A 166 -4.78 57.32 10.28
C ALA A 166 -4.70 56.39 9.06
N VAL A 167 -5.14 56.93 7.92
CA VAL A 167 -4.89 56.48 6.54
C VAL A 167 -5.87 55.45 5.95
N SER A 168 -6.87 56.03 5.30
CA SER A 168 -7.61 55.51 4.14
C SER A 168 -6.69 55.16 2.96
N ASN A 169 -6.66 53.90 2.51
CA ASN A 169 -6.79 53.45 1.10
C ASN A 169 -6.17 52.05 0.83
N ILE A 170 -6.99 51.17 0.23
CA ILE A 170 -6.68 49.93 -0.55
C ILE A 170 -6.15 48.72 0.26
N PRO A 171 -6.85 47.56 0.27
CA PRO A 171 -6.35 46.35 0.92
C PRO A 171 -5.36 45.61 0.03
N ASN A 172 -4.09 45.58 0.44
CA ASN A 172 -3.04 44.77 -0.17
C ASN A 172 -2.94 43.42 0.58
N PRO A 173 -3.22 42.25 -0.05
CA PRO A 173 -3.34 40.96 0.64
C PRO A 173 -2.01 40.36 1.13
N GLY A 174 -0.87 41.04 0.98
CA GLY A 174 0.44 40.52 1.37
C GLY A 174 0.80 40.66 2.86
N ILE A 175 0.17 41.56 3.61
CA ILE A 175 0.60 41.88 5.00
C ILE A 175 -0.05 40.96 6.04
N ALA A 176 -1.32 40.58 5.84
CA ALA A 176 -2.05 39.68 6.75
C ALA A 176 -1.51 38.22 6.76
N TRP A 177 -0.85 37.79 5.67
CA TRP A 177 -0.20 36.48 5.61
C TRP A 177 1.10 36.43 6.40
N SER A 178 1.87 37.53 6.41
CA SER A 178 3.14 37.63 7.17
C SER A 178 2.92 37.45 8.67
N GLU A 179 1.93 38.16 9.23
CA GLU A 179 1.64 38.15 10.67
C GLU A 179 1.08 36.81 11.16
N SER A 180 0.27 36.13 10.33
CA SER A 180 -0.24 34.80 10.66
C SER A 180 0.83 33.71 10.57
N THR A 181 1.78 33.82 9.64
CA THR A 181 2.96 32.92 9.61
C THR A 181 3.92 33.13 10.78
N ASP A 182 4.12 34.37 11.24
CA ASP A 182 5.00 34.64 12.38
C ASP A 182 4.38 34.16 13.70
N MET A 183 3.07 34.33 13.88
CA MET A 183 2.34 33.75 15.02
C MET A 183 2.45 32.23 15.08
N PHE A 184 2.34 31.53 13.95
CA PHE A 184 2.46 30.06 13.87
C PHE A 184 3.89 29.58 14.15
N ARG A 185 4.90 30.33 13.67
CA ARG A 185 6.31 30.06 13.98
C ARG A 185 6.60 30.26 15.47
N GLN A 186 6.05 31.30 16.09
CA GLN A 186 6.25 31.57 17.51
C GLN A 186 5.61 30.48 18.38
N THR A 187 4.38 30.04 18.07
CA THR A 187 3.73 28.93 18.78
C THR A 187 4.46 27.60 18.60
N ALA A 188 4.99 27.33 17.41
CA ALA A 188 5.80 26.13 17.15
C ALA A 188 7.13 26.16 17.93
N THR A 189 7.72 27.34 18.13
CA THR A 189 8.97 27.52 18.89
C THR A 189 8.73 27.33 20.38
N GLU A 190 7.64 27.85 20.92
CA GLU A 190 7.25 27.65 22.32
C GLU A 190 6.87 26.20 22.64
N ALA A 191 6.21 25.51 21.72
CA ALA A 191 5.90 24.08 21.88
C ALA A 191 7.17 23.23 21.94
N ARG A 192 8.17 23.53 21.09
CA ARG A 192 9.48 22.85 21.12
C ARG A 192 10.24 23.13 22.43
N ALA A 193 10.23 24.37 22.90
CA ALA A 193 10.88 24.72 24.17
C ALA A 193 10.22 24.01 25.39
N ARG A 194 8.90 23.82 25.37
CA ARG A 194 8.20 23.05 26.41
C ARG A 194 8.55 21.56 26.38
N ASP A 195 8.61 20.96 25.20
CA ASP A 195 9.00 19.55 25.05
C ASP A 195 10.46 19.33 25.47
N GLU A 196 11.36 20.26 25.17
CA GLU A 196 12.77 20.20 25.56
C GLU A 196 12.93 20.31 27.09
N ASN A 197 12.24 21.25 27.75
CA ASN A 197 12.24 21.37 29.20
C ASN A 197 11.67 20.12 29.88
N ALA A 198 10.61 19.51 29.34
CA ALA A 198 10.03 18.27 29.86
C ALA A 198 10.98 17.06 29.72
N LEU A 199 11.85 17.06 28.70
CA LEU A 199 12.89 16.04 28.50
C LEU A 199 14.06 16.23 29.47
N VAL A 200 14.45 17.47 29.74
CA VAL A 200 15.47 17.81 30.74
C VAL A 200 15.00 17.41 32.14
N GLU A 201 13.77 17.72 32.53
CA GLU A 201 13.20 17.29 33.82
C GLU A 201 13.18 15.76 33.96
N ARG A 202 12.84 15.03 32.89
CA ARG A 202 12.87 13.56 32.87
C ARG A 202 14.29 13.00 32.99
N SER A 203 15.29 13.70 32.47
CA SER A 203 16.70 13.31 32.59
C SER A 203 17.24 13.54 34.02
N VAL A 204 16.82 14.62 34.67
CA VAL A 204 17.18 14.94 36.07
C VAL A 204 16.55 13.93 37.03
N GLN A 205 15.30 13.53 36.80
CA GLN A 205 14.65 12.47 37.60
C GLN A 205 15.35 11.11 37.45
N ARG A 206 15.90 10.78 36.27
CA ARG A 206 16.68 9.54 36.08
C ARG A 206 18.03 9.58 36.80
N GLN A 207 18.66 10.75 36.93
CA GLN A 207 19.90 10.89 37.70
C GLN A 207 19.65 10.81 39.22
N GLN A 208 18.52 11.31 39.71
CA GLN A 208 18.17 11.20 41.13
C GLN A 208 17.77 9.78 41.54
N GLY A 209 17.28 8.95 40.61
CA GLY A 209 16.96 7.53 40.84
C GLY A 209 18.16 6.57 40.93
N GLN A 210 19.38 7.01 40.58
CA GLN A 210 20.59 6.16 40.61
C GLN A 210 21.49 6.36 41.84
N MET A 211 21.14 7.23 42.80
CA MET A 211 21.92 7.43 44.03
C MET A 211 21.43 6.62 45.24
N GLN A 212 20.49 5.69 45.08
CA GLN A 212 20.17 4.70 46.13
C GLN A 212 20.40 3.27 45.62
N GLN A 213 21.27 2.57 46.35
CA GLN A 213 21.65 1.15 46.25
C GLN A 213 22.78 0.78 45.26
N MET A 214 24.01 0.72 45.78
CA MET A 214 24.70 -0.53 46.15
C MET A 214 26.15 -0.22 46.51
N GLN A 215 26.50 -0.26 47.80
CA GLN A 215 27.90 -0.42 48.21
C GLN A 215 28.27 -1.90 47.94
N PRO A 216 29.29 -2.19 47.11
CA PRO A 216 29.75 -3.56 46.94
C PRO A 216 30.37 -4.08 48.24
N PRO A 217 30.12 -5.33 48.64
CA PRO A 217 30.72 -5.91 49.83
C PRO A 217 32.24 -6.01 49.67
N PRO A 218 33.02 -5.82 50.75
CA PRO A 218 34.46 -5.96 50.70
C PRO A 218 34.87 -7.40 50.35
N ASP A 219 35.75 -7.52 49.35
CA ASP A 219 36.27 -8.78 48.81
C ASP A 219 37.08 -9.55 49.89
N PRO A 220 36.70 -10.80 50.23
CA PRO A 220 37.38 -11.60 51.27
C PRO A 220 38.80 -12.05 50.91
N ARG A 221 39.32 -11.70 49.72
CA ARG A 221 40.71 -11.98 49.32
C ARG A 221 41.76 -11.04 49.94
N ALA A 222 41.34 -9.95 50.58
CA ALA A 222 42.24 -8.99 51.22
C ALA A 222 42.77 -9.45 52.60
N PHE A 223 42.29 -10.57 53.16
CA PHE A 223 42.68 -11.05 54.49
C PHE A 223 43.77 -12.15 54.51
N PHE A 224 44.24 -12.61 53.35
CA PHE A 224 45.16 -13.77 53.27
C PHE A 224 46.60 -13.45 52.86
N PHE A 225 46.94 -12.19 52.56
CA PHE A 225 48.32 -11.77 52.34
C PHE A 225 48.78 -10.85 53.47
N GLY A 226 49.48 -11.46 54.42
CA GLY A 226 50.06 -10.80 55.58
C GLY A 226 51.09 -9.75 55.18
N ASN A 227 50.93 -8.56 55.75
CA ASN A 227 51.90 -7.48 55.75
C ASN A 227 52.97 -7.78 56.82
N GLN A 228 54.17 -8.18 56.41
CA GLN A 228 55.34 -8.38 57.27
C GLN A 228 56.35 -7.22 57.09
N GLY A 229 56.62 -6.50 58.19
CA GLY A 229 57.80 -5.67 58.45
C GLY A 229 57.88 -4.34 57.66
N SER A 230 58.35 -3.21 58.17
CA SER A 230 59.20 -2.91 59.33
C SER A 230 59.13 -1.38 59.59
N GLY A 231 59.35 -0.94 60.83
CA GLY A 231 59.09 0.44 61.28
C GLY A 231 60.14 1.52 60.96
N LEU A 232 59.97 2.63 61.70
CA LEU A 232 60.65 3.95 61.66
C LEU A 232 60.19 4.84 60.50
N ALA A 233 60.25 6.16 60.53
CA ALA A 233 60.18 7.23 61.52
C ALA A 233 60.09 8.52 60.65
N GLU A 234 59.59 9.62 61.20
CA GLU A 234 59.47 10.92 60.54
C GLU A 234 60.65 11.27 59.61
N THR A 235 60.40 11.67 58.35
CA THR A 235 61.06 12.80 57.65
C THR A 235 60.63 12.96 56.18
N ASN A 236 60.25 14.19 55.84
CA ASN A 236 60.42 14.92 54.56
C ASN A 236 59.62 14.51 53.28
N PRO A 237 58.66 15.34 52.81
CA PRO A 237 57.92 15.12 51.56
C PRO A 237 58.62 15.79 50.38
N THR A 238 59.74 15.27 49.91
CA THR A 238 60.36 15.73 48.65
C THR A 238 61.20 14.62 48.00
N VAL A 239 60.55 13.53 47.60
CA VAL A 239 61.11 12.62 46.59
C VAL A 239 59.95 12.21 45.67
N ALA A 240 59.93 12.77 44.46
CA ALA A 240 58.97 12.43 43.42
C ALA A 240 59.26 11.02 42.89
N LEU A 241 58.24 10.16 42.89
CA LEU A 241 58.24 8.89 42.15
C LEU A 241 58.37 9.16 40.63
N PRO A 242 59.10 8.32 39.87
CA PRO A 242 59.28 8.48 38.43
C PRO A 242 57.95 8.38 37.67
N GLU A 243 57.83 9.23 36.65
CA GLU A 243 56.61 9.57 35.89
C GLU A 243 56.01 8.42 35.04
N ALA A 244 56.61 7.23 35.09
CA ALA A 244 56.20 6.08 34.29
C ALA A 244 54.98 5.30 34.83
N VAL A 245 54.48 5.64 36.02
CA VAL A 245 53.30 4.98 36.65
C VAL A 245 52.20 5.99 36.99
N ARG A 246 52.04 7.03 36.17
CA ARG A 246 50.80 7.81 36.15
C ARG A 246 49.94 7.27 35.03
N THR A 247 48.97 6.42 35.36
CA THR A 247 47.88 6.09 34.43
C THR A 247 47.21 7.41 34.05
N ARG A 248 47.37 7.84 32.81
CA ARG A 248 46.70 9.06 32.34
C ARG A 248 45.19 8.90 32.58
N PRO A 249 44.48 9.94 33.04
CA PRO A 249 43.04 9.92 32.99
C PRO A 249 42.62 9.71 31.53
N SER A 250 41.70 8.78 31.30
CA SER A 250 41.21 8.42 29.97
C SER A 250 40.82 9.69 29.22
N LEU A 251 41.52 9.99 28.12
CA LEU A 251 41.10 11.08 27.26
C LEU A 251 39.78 10.66 26.58
N PRO A 252 38.94 11.62 26.12
CA PRO A 252 37.77 11.28 25.31
C PRO A 252 38.10 10.42 24.07
N GLN A 253 39.36 10.49 23.61
CA GLN A 253 39.93 9.71 22.52
C GLN A 253 40.23 8.25 22.89
N ASP A 254 40.33 7.92 24.18
CA ASP A 254 40.59 6.57 24.70
C ASP A 254 39.32 5.73 24.83
N ILE A 255 38.15 6.38 24.70
CA ILE A 255 36.86 5.72 24.71
C ILE A 255 36.52 5.32 23.26
N ILE A 256 36.91 4.11 22.87
CA ILE A 256 36.40 3.48 21.64
C ILE A 256 34.92 3.16 21.88
N LYS A 257 34.03 4.10 21.53
CA LYS A 257 32.60 3.82 21.46
C LYS A 257 32.41 2.79 20.35
N LYS A 258 31.87 1.61 20.70
CA LYS A 258 31.41 0.65 19.69
C LYS A 258 30.46 1.41 18.76
N GLN A 259 30.69 1.32 17.46
CA GLN A 259 29.76 1.86 16.50
C GLN A 259 28.46 1.09 16.67
N ASP A 260 27.40 1.77 17.11
CA ASP A 260 26.08 1.17 17.09
C ASP A 260 25.77 0.84 15.63
N ASP A 261 25.51 -0.44 15.33
CA ASP A 261 25.10 -0.87 14.00
C ASP A 261 23.63 -0.48 13.77
N ILE A 262 23.37 0.82 13.85
CA ILE A 262 22.07 1.40 13.53
C ILE A 262 22.04 1.46 12.00
N VAL A 263 21.33 0.51 11.41
CA VAL A 263 20.95 0.61 10.00
C VAL A 263 19.96 1.76 9.90
N SER A 264 20.44 2.87 9.32
CA SER A 264 19.60 4.00 8.98
C SER A 264 18.86 3.67 7.68
N TYR A 265 17.55 3.91 7.70
CA TYR A 265 16.70 3.70 6.55
C TYR A 265 16.12 5.03 6.11
N ARG A 266 15.99 5.19 4.79
CA ARG A 266 15.29 6.30 4.17
C ARG A 266 13.94 5.81 3.66
N GLU A 267 12.90 6.58 3.93
CA GLU A 267 11.59 6.36 3.33
C GLU A 267 11.49 7.14 2.00
N ASN A 268 11.05 6.45 0.94
CA ASN A 268 10.81 7.02 -0.38
C ASN A 268 9.31 6.97 -0.67
N GLU A 269 8.75 8.07 -1.15
CA GLU A 269 7.32 8.19 -1.44
C GLU A 269 7.06 8.18 -2.95
N TYR A 270 6.12 7.35 -3.38
CA TYR A 270 5.69 7.25 -4.77
C TYR A 270 4.19 7.52 -4.87
N ASN A 271 3.79 8.45 -5.73
CA ASN A 271 2.38 8.67 -6.05
C ASN A 271 1.96 7.72 -7.17
N LEU A 272 0.99 6.87 -6.89
CA LEU A 272 0.43 5.90 -7.81
C LEU A 272 -0.93 6.39 -8.28
N PHE A 273 -1.03 6.68 -9.58
CA PHE A 273 -2.27 7.06 -10.24
C PHE A 273 -2.80 5.84 -10.99
N LEU A 274 -4.00 5.40 -10.61
CA LEU A 274 -4.70 4.28 -11.23
C LEU A 274 -5.90 4.81 -11.98
N TYR A 275 -6.06 4.40 -13.23
CA TYR A 275 -7.19 4.81 -14.06
C TYR A 275 -7.91 3.58 -14.61
N SER A 276 -9.24 3.56 -14.50
CA SER A 276 -10.02 2.37 -14.84
C SER A 276 -10.02 2.05 -16.33
N SER A 277 -9.70 2.99 -17.22
CA SER A 277 -9.63 2.72 -18.67
C SER A 277 -8.40 1.94 -19.10
N ASP A 278 -7.35 1.92 -18.27
CA ASP A 278 -6.08 1.28 -18.63
C ASP A 278 -6.18 -0.25 -18.58
N ARG A 279 -7.28 -0.78 -18.01
CA ARG A 279 -7.54 -2.21 -17.89
C ARG A 279 -7.71 -2.83 -19.27
N ASP A 280 -7.55 -4.15 -19.36
CA ASP A 280 -7.85 -4.86 -20.60
C ASP A 280 -9.37 -4.97 -20.82
N TRP A 281 -9.98 -3.87 -21.23
CA TRP A 281 -11.42 -3.76 -21.44
C TRP A 281 -11.90 -4.42 -22.74
N VAL A 282 -10.96 -4.81 -23.61
CA VAL A 282 -11.26 -5.47 -24.89
C VAL A 282 -11.48 -6.95 -24.68
N SER A 283 -10.61 -7.62 -23.91
CA SER A 283 -10.74 -9.05 -23.64
C SER A 283 -11.57 -9.35 -22.38
N ASN A 284 -11.51 -8.49 -21.36
CA ASN A 284 -12.23 -8.68 -20.10
C ASN A 284 -13.64 -8.08 -20.18
N SER A 285 -14.65 -8.88 -19.88
CA SER A 285 -16.06 -8.47 -19.81
C SER A 285 -16.67 -8.54 -18.40
N THR A 286 -15.85 -8.76 -17.38
CA THR A 286 -16.29 -8.89 -15.97
C THR A 286 -15.97 -7.66 -15.14
N GLU A 287 -14.93 -6.91 -15.50
CA GLU A 287 -14.52 -5.70 -14.82
C GLU A 287 -15.21 -4.47 -15.40
N ASN A 288 -15.40 -3.46 -14.56
CA ASN A 288 -15.94 -2.16 -14.95
C ASN A 288 -15.22 -1.00 -14.24
N ARG A 289 -15.63 0.23 -14.54
CA ARG A 289 -15.07 1.46 -13.95
C ARG A 289 -15.12 1.56 -12.40
N TYR A 290 -15.92 0.76 -11.71
CA TYR A 290 -16.06 0.75 -10.24
C TYR A 290 -15.51 -0.53 -9.59
N ASN A 291 -15.21 -1.55 -10.38
CA ASN A 291 -14.67 -2.84 -9.97
C ASN A 291 -13.66 -3.32 -11.03
N PHE A 292 -12.38 -3.02 -10.80
CA PHE A 292 -11.30 -3.36 -11.72
C PHE A 292 -10.04 -3.76 -10.97
N SER A 293 -9.12 -4.43 -11.66
CA SER A 293 -7.85 -4.82 -11.09
C SER A 293 -6.65 -4.30 -11.86
N VAL A 294 -5.58 -4.07 -11.09
CA VAL A 294 -4.30 -3.53 -11.56
C VAL A 294 -3.22 -4.51 -11.15
N ASN A 295 -2.41 -4.92 -12.12
CA ASN A 295 -1.27 -5.79 -11.89
C ASN A 295 0.01 -4.95 -11.80
N PHE A 296 1.01 -5.43 -11.07
CA PHE A 296 2.31 -4.78 -10.94
C PHE A 296 3.36 -5.77 -11.42
N ASP A 297 4.34 -5.29 -12.21
CA ASP A 297 5.42 -6.14 -12.76
C ASP A 297 4.92 -7.31 -13.63
N PRO A 298 4.34 -7.05 -14.83
CA PRO A 298 3.84 -8.09 -15.72
C PRO A 298 4.95 -8.85 -16.45
N GLY A 299 6.23 -8.69 -16.07
CA GLY A 299 7.43 -9.09 -16.81
C GLY A 299 7.57 -10.59 -17.15
N ASN A 300 6.56 -11.41 -16.87
CA ASN A 300 6.48 -12.81 -17.28
C ASN A 300 5.08 -13.27 -17.77
N ASN A 301 4.07 -12.40 -17.84
CA ASN A 301 2.66 -12.81 -18.07
C ASN A 301 2.05 -12.33 -19.40
N GLY A 302 2.84 -11.88 -20.37
CA GLY A 302 2.29 -11.46 -21.67
C GLY A 302 3.30 -11.51 -22.80
N THR A 303 3.46 -12.66 -23.44
CA THR A 303 3.94 -12.73 -24.83
C THR A 303 2.84 -12.18 -25.74
N GLY A 304 2.80 -10.86 -25.90
CA GLY A 304 1.93 -10.16 -26.84
C GLY A 304 1.66 -8.71 -26.42
N THR A 305 1.41 -7.86 -27.42
CA THR A 305 1.04 -6.44 -27.28
C THR A 305 -0.37 -6.31 -26.68
N TYR A 306 -0.56 -6.76 -25.44
CA TYR A 306 -1.83 -6.63 -24.73
C TYR A 306 -1.84 -5.36 -23.89
N TYR A 307 -2.95 -4.64 -23.95
CA TYR A 307 -3.22 -3.50 -23.07
C TYR A 307 -3.34 -4.04 -21.65
N SER A 308 -2.39 -3.71 -20.78
CA SER A 308 -2.34 -4.19 -19.40
C SER A 308 -2.40 -3.00 -18.45
N THR A 309 -3.20 -3.09 -17.39
CA THR A 309 -3.16 -2.23 -16.19
C THR A 309 -1.88 -2.47 -15.39
N ALA A 310 -0.75 -2.50 -16.06
CA ALA A 310 0.53 -2.75 -15.44
C ALA A 310 1.21 -1.44 -15.09
N ALA A 311 1.36 -1.14 -13.80
CA ALA A 311 2.38 -0.18 -13.42
C ALA A 311 3.75 -0.80 -13.75
N GLN A 312 4.54 -0.10 -14.58
CA GLN A 312 5.86 -0.59 -15.02
C GLN A 312 6.89 -0.67 -13.88
N ILE A 313 6.58 -0.09 -12.72
CA ILE A 313 7.45 -0.09 -11.56
C ILE A 313 7.08 -1.23 -10.59
N LYS A 314 8.10 -1.97 -10.17
CA LYS A 314 8.01 -2.93 -9.07
C LYS A 314 8.34 -2.23 -7.76
N PHE A 315 7.32 -1.97 -6.94
CA PHE A 315 7.53 -1.47 -5.59
C PHE A 315 8.14 -2.56 -4.72
N LYS A 316 9.24 -2.26 -4.03
CA LYS A 316 9.93 -3.17 -3.10
C LYS A 316 9.95 -2.57 -1.69
N ASN A 317 10.01 -3.41 -0.67
CA ASN A 317 10.14 -2.99 0.73
C ASN A 317 9.10 -1.94 1.15
N ILE A 318 7.83 -2.20 0.81
CA ILE A 318 6.73 -1.26 1.05
C ILE A 318 6.42 -1.26 2.55
N VAL A 319 6.56 -0.10 3.19
CA VAL A 319 6.26 0.09 4.61
C VAL A 319 4.86 0.62 4.84
N ARG A 320 4.30 1.34 3.86
CA ARG A 320 2.99 1.96 4.01
C ARG A 320 2.35 2.22 2.65
N ILE A 321 1.03 2.00 2.56
CA ILE A 321 0.22 2.39 1.41
C ILE A 321 -0.91 3.28 1.95
N GLU A 322 -1.07 4.47 1.39
CA GLU A 322 -2.08 5.45 1.79
C GLU A 322 -3.02 5.72 0.62
N PHE A 323 -4.31 5.84 0.89
CA PHE A 323 -5.26 6.36 -0.08
C PHE A 323 -5.37 7.88 0.05
N VAL A 324 -5.24 8.56 -1.10
CA VAL A 324 -5.26 10.02 -1.17
C VAL A 324 -6.65 10.50 -1.59
N LYS A 325 -7.14 10.04 -2.75
CA LYS A 325 -8.45 10.43 -3.30
C LYS A 325 -8.90 9.51 -4.41
N ALA A 326 -10.20 9.52 -4.68
CA ALA A 326 -10.81 8.98 -5.89
C ALA A 326 -11.51 10.10 -6.66
N ILE A 327 -11.43 10.08 -7.98
CA ILE A 327 -12.13 10.99 -8.88
C ILE A 327 -13.10 10.13 -9.68
N LEU A 328 -14.38 10.42 -9.55
CA LEU A 328 -15.46 9.60 -10.09
C LEU A 328 -16.33 10.44 -11.04
N PRO A 329 -16.85 9.86 -12.13
CA PRO A 329 -17.79 10.56 -13.00
C PRO A 329 -19.13 10.79 -12.29
N THR A 330 -19.81 11.90 -12.59
CA THR A 330 -21.17 12.17 -12.10
C THR A 330 -22.25 11.59 -13.03
N GLU A 331 -21.98 10.44 -13.64
CA GLU A 331 -22.93 9.75 -14.50
C GLU A 331 -24.13 9.23 -13.68
N GLY A 332 -25.27 9.10 -14.36
CA GLY A 332 -26.42 8.40 -13.79
C GLY A 332 -26.15 6.91 -13.67
N LEU A 333 -26.23 6.40 -12.45
CA LEU A 333 -25.99 4.99 -12.13
C LEU A 333 -27.15 4.10 -12.58
N GLU A 334 -28.36 4.67 -12.61
CA GLU A 334 -29.60 4.00 -12.98
C GLU A 334 -30.55 4.98 -13.69
N ILE A 335 -31.47 4.45 -14.51
CA ILE A 335 -32.53 5.26 -15.11
C ILE A 335 -33.75 5.22 -14.21
N LEU A 336 -34.16 6.40 -13.74
CA LEU A 336 -35.47 6.59 -13.15
C LEU A 336 -36.43 7.13 -14.22
N ALA A 337 -37.46 6.36 -14.56
CA ALA A 337 -38.55 6.81 -15.41
C ALA A 337 -39.76 7.21 -14.56
N THR A 338 -40.03 8.50 -14.44
CA THR A 338 -41.24 9.01 -13.81
C THR A 338 -42.31 9.24 -14.86
N GLN A 339 -43.56 8.90 -14.56
CA GLN A 339 -44.67 9.17 -15.46
C GLN A 339 -45.05 10.65 -15.37
N GLU A 340 -45.03 11.36 -16.49
CA GLU A 340 -45.54 12.74 -16.59
C GLU A 340 -46.99 12.78 -17.10
N SER A 341 -47.37 11.83 -17.94
CA SER A 341 -48.74 11.66 -18.44
C SER A 341 -48.98 10.20 -18.88
N ASP A 342 -50.21 9.87 -19.31
CA ASP A 342 -50.62 8.49 -19.66
C ASP A 342 -49.66 7.76 -20.63
N LEU A 343 -48.98 8.49 -21.51
CA LEU A 343 -48.04 7.93 -22.51
C LEU A 343 -46.67 8.65 -22.53
N SER A 344 -46.39 9.51 -21.55
CA SER A 344 -45.13 10.25 -21.45
C SER A 344 -44.39 9.94 -20.16
N TYR A 345 -43.09 9.69 -20.30
CA TYR A 345 -42.18 9.46 -19.18
C TYR A 345 -41.06 10.48 -19.20
N ASN A 346 -40.71 10.99 -18.04
CA ASN A 346 -39.52 11.79 -17.81
C ASN A 346 -38.43 10.89 -17.23
N THR A 347 -37.29 10.90 -17.92
CA THR A 347 -36.10 10.12 -17.53
C THR A 347 -34.92 11.01 -17.19
N ASN A 348 -35.13 12.32 -17.03
CA ASN A 348 -34.06 13.32 -16.89
C ASN A 348 -33.44 13.39 -15.49
N LEU A 349 -34.07 12.74 -14.50
CA LEU A 349 -33.52 12.69 -13.16
C LEU A 349 -32.25 11.83 -13.15
N ASN A 350 -31.13 12.47 -12.81
CA ASN A 350 -29.82 11.82 -12.72
C ASN A 350 -29.56 11.38 -11.27
N VAL A 351 -29.69 10.08 -11.01
CA VAL A 351 -29.26 9.46 -9.75
C VAL A 351 -27.78 9.06 -9.90
N ASN A 352 -26.88 9.88 -9.37
CA ASN A 352 -25.44 9.66 -9.45
C ASN A 352 -24.83 9.33 -8.07
N ILE A 353 -23.50 9.24 -8.01
CA ILE A 353 -22.73 8.91 -6.81
C ILE A 353 -23.05 9.80 -5.60
N LEU A 354 -23.47 11.05 -5.82
CA LEU A 354 -23.83 11.98 -4.75
C LEU A 354 -25.18 11.65 -4.10
N SER A 355 -25.94 10.69 -4.62
CA SER A 355 -27.13 10.15 -3.94
C SER A 355 -26.78 9.34 -2.69
N PHE A 356 -25.50 8.97 -2.51
CA PHE A 356 -25.03 8.23 -1.35
C PHE A 356 -24.32 9.16 -0.35
N PRO A 357 -24.53 8.99 0.97
CA PRO A 357 -23.88 9.82 1.98
C PRO A 357 -22.35 9.63 2.03
N TYR A 358 -21.88 8.44 1.66
CA TYR A 358 -20.48 8.10 1.49
C TYR A 358 -20.37 6.90 0.54
N LEU A 359 -19.16 6.67 0.02
CA LEU A 359 -18.81 5.42 -0.65
C LEU A 359 -17.81 4.65 0.19
N MET A 360 -17.82 3.33 0.07
CA MET A 360 -16.80 2.47 0.65
C MET A 360 -15.81 2.07 -0.43
N LEU A 361 -14.53 2.29 -0.18
CA LEU A 361 -13.44 1.77 -1.00
C LEU A 361 -12.98 0.46 -0.39
N ARG A 362 -13.11 -0.63 -1.13
CA ARG A 362 -12.59 -1.94 -0.75
C ARG A 362 -11.40 -2.29 -1.64
N ILE A 363 -10.29 -2.63 -1.01
CA ILE A 363 -9.08 -3.14 -1.66
C ILE A 363 -8.72 -4.44 -0.94
N PRO A 364 -9.16 -5.61 -1.44
CA PRO A 364 -8.99 -6.90 -0.73
C PRO A 364 -7.54 -7.25 -0.37
N GLU A 365 -6.58 -6.80 -1.17
CA GLU A 365 -5.15 -7.02 -0.92
C GLU A 365 -4.58 -6.15 0.22
N LEU A 366 -5.35 -5.15 0.68
CA LEU A 366 -5.00 -4.29 1.80
C LEU A 366 -5.97 -4.55 2.94
N ASP A 367 -5.48 -5.07 4.07
CA ASP A 367 -6.34 -5.24 5.24
C ASP A 367 -6.91 -3.89 5.69
N THR A 368 -8.03 -3.98 6.39
CA THR A 368 -8.84 -2.86 6.79
C THR A 368 -8.51 -2.37 8.19
N ASN A 369 -8.97 -1.16 8.49
CA ASN A 369 -8.87 -0.54 9.81
C ASN A 369 -10.22 0.04 10.27
N ASN A 370 -11.30 -0.29 9.55
CA ASN A 370 -12.64 0.19 9.82
C ASN A 370 -13.41 -0.85 10.64
N PHE A 371 -14.17 -0.37 11.63
CA PHE A 371 -15.05 -1.19 12.45
C PHE A 371 -16.42 -0.51 12.52
N GLY A 372 -17.48 -1.24 12.20
CA GLY A 372 -18.84 -0.77 12.28
C GLY A 372 -19.83 -1.90 12.51
N THR A 373 -21.10 -1.59 12.28
CA THR A 373 -22.20 -2.56 12.39
C THR A 373 -22.49 -3.29 11.08
N ASN A 374 -21.81 -2.90 9.99
CA ASN A 374 -21.95 -3.51 8.67
C ASN A 374 -20.65 -4.27 8.32
N PRO A 375 -20.70 -5.58 8.01
CA PRO A 375 -19.51 -6.34 7.59
C PRO A 375 -18.83 -5.81 6.33
N ALA A 376 -19.56 -5.11 5.45
CA ALA A 376 -18.96 -4.45 4.29
C ALA A 376 -18.09 -3.26 4.69
N LEU A 377 -18.46 -2.54 5.76
CA LEU A 377 -17.66 -1.45 6.30
C LEU A 377 -16.40 -2.01 6.97
N ASP A 378 -16.52 -3.11 7.71
CA ASP A 378 -15.39 -3.80 8.34
C ASP A 378 -14.38 -4.30 7.30
N SER A 379 -14.85 -4.68 6.12
CA SER A 379 -14.02 -5.14 4.99
C SER A 379 -13.69 -4.03 3.97
N SER A 380 -14.01 -2.77 4.28
CA SER A 380 -13.59 -1.60 3.48
C SER A 380 -12.22 -1.07 3.91
N PHE A 381 -11.39 -0.71 2.93
CA PHE A 381 -10.11 -0.03 3.16
C PHE A 381 -10.32 1.41 3.65
N GLY A 382 -11.35 2.10 3.14
CA GLY A 382 -11.68 3.45 3.60
C GLY A 382 -13.11 3.88 3.25
N VAL A 383 -13.59 4.85 4.01
CA VAL A 383 -14.88 5.52 3.78
C VAL A 383 -14.64 6.86 3.11
N LEU A 384 -15.21 7.06 1.94
CA LEU A 384 -15.01 8.21 1.07
C LEU A 384 -16.19 9.17 1.16
N GLN A 385 -15.89 10.46 1.36
CA GLN A 385 -16.89 11.52 1.34
C GLN A 385 -16.58 12.54 0.26
N TYR A 386 -17.63 13.23 -0.18
CA TYR A 386 -17.52 14.32 -1.14
C TYR A 386 -16.58 15.42 -0.63
N ASP A 387 -15.70 15.87 -1.53
CA ASP A 387 -14.76 16.97 -1.31
C ASP A 387 -15.03 18.14 -2.26
N GLY A 388 -15.09 17.86 -3.56
CA GLY A 388 -15.27 18.87 -4.59
C GLY A 388 -15.69 18.28 -5.93
N ASN A 389 -15.97 19.15 -6.90
CA ASN A 389 -16.40 18.75 -8.24
C ASN A 389 -15.76 19.62 -9.34
N TRP A 390 -15.72 19.06 -10.54
CA TRP A 390 -15.33 19.76 -11.77
C TRP A 390 -16.47 19.63 -12.77
N ILE A 391 -17.03 20.76 -13.18
CA ILE A 391 -18.09 20.81 -14.19
C ILE A 391 -17.53 21.52 -15.41
N SER A 392 -17.55 20.85 -16.56
CA SER A 392 -17.04 21.41 -17.82
C SER A 392 -18.09 22.24 -18.55
N ASP A 393 -19.35 21.81 -18.48
CA ASP A 393 -20.48 22.43 -19.17
C ASP A 393 -21.76 22.13 -18.38
N ASN A 394 -22.45 23.17 -17.91
CA ASN A 394 -23.69 23.05 -17.13
C ASN A 394 -24.89 22.62 -17.99
N SER A 395 -24.79 22.73 -19.32
CA SER A 395 -25.87 22.35 -20.24
C SER A 395 -25.83 20.87 -20.64
N ALA A 396 -24.67 20.23 -20.49
CA ALA A 396 -24.50 18.83 -20.86
C ALA A 396 -24.88 17.90 -19.71
N LEU A 397 -25.80 16.98 -19.99
CA LEU A 397 -26.16 15.92 -19.06
C LEU A 397 -24.90 15.09 -18.76
N ASN A 398 -24.50 15.02 -17.49
CA ASN A 398 -23.47 14.10 -16.95
C ASN A 398 -21.98 14.45 -17.19
N ARG A 399 -21.63 15.66 -17.66
CA ARG A 399 -20.22 16.02 -17.91
C ARG A 399 -19.53 16.70 -16.72
N ALA A 400 -19.48 15.98 -15.61
CA ALA A 400 -18.76 16.40 -14.42
C ALA A 400 -18.07 15.23 -13.71
N TYR A 401 -17.09 15.60 -12.88
CA TYR A 401 -16.37 14.69 -12.02
C TYR A 401 -16.48 15.16 -10.57
N VAL A 402 -16.45 14.22 -9.64
CA VAL A 402 -16.44 14.48 -8.20
C VAL A 402 -15.19 13.88 -7.58
N ALA A 403 -14.54 14.63 -6.70
CA ALA A 403 -13.50 14.15 -5.81
C ALA A 403 -14.12 13.59 -4.55
N MET A 404 -13.69 12.38 -4.19
CA MET A 404 -14.06 11.69 -2.97
C MET A 404 -12.78 11.42 -2.17
N ILE A 405 -12.72 11.90 -0.92
CA ILE A 405 -11.54 11.81 -0.05
C ILE A 405 -11.86 10.99 1.22
N PRO A 406 -10.86 10.39 1.86
CA PRO A 406 -11.07 9.75 3.16
C PRO A 406 -11.25 10.85 4.23
N LYS A 407 -12.43 10.95 4.85
CA LYS A 407 -12.74 12.03 5.81
C LYS A 407 -12.44 11.68 7.28
N PHE A 408 -12.35 10.40 7.61
CA PHE A 408 -12.09 9.94 8.96
C PHE A 408 -10.95 8.94 8.94
N MET A 409 -9.94 9.16 9.79
CA MET A 409 -8.74 8.34 9.92
C MET A 409 -7.77 8.41 8.74
N LYS A 410 -6.49 8.14 9.02
CA LYS A 410 -5.50 7.90 7.96
C LYS A 410 -5.92 6.59 7.26
N CYS A 411 -6.46 6.70 6.04
CA CYS A 411 -6.78 5.56 5.19
C CYS A 411 -5.47 4.96 4.68
N GLN A 412 -4.83 4.15 5.52
CA GLN A 412 -3.49 3.64 5.28
C GLN A 412 -3.31 2.23 5.83
N LYS A 413 -2.59 1.40 5.07
CA LYS A 413 -2.05 0.12 5.55
C LYS A 413 -0.59 0.32 5.92
N VAL A 414 -0.23 0.01 7.15
CA VAL A 414 1.17 0.05 7.64
C VAL A 414 1.68 -1.38 7.79
N TYR A 415 2.83 -1.66 7.19
CA TYR A 415 3.56 -2.93 7.28
C TYR A 415 4.68 -2.77 8.31
N TYR A 416 4.39 -3.14 9.56
CA TYR A 416 5.35 -3.07 10.67
C TYR A 416 5.26 -4.35 11.52
N PRO A 417 6.39 -4.93 11.97
CA PRO A 417 7.77 -4.49 11.75
C PRO A 417 8.35 -4.89 10.38
N THR A 418 7.71 -5.82 9.68
CA THR A 418 8.21 -6.38 8.42
C THR A 418 7.55 -5.66 7.23
N PRO A 419 8.30 -4.95 6.37
CA PRO A 419 7.78 -4.35 5.14
C PRO A 419 7.23 -5.42 4.19
N LEU A 420 6.24 -5.07 3.38
CA LEU A 420 5.77 -5.91 2.29
C LEU A 420 6.83 -5.96 1.19
N ALA A 421 7.27 -7.17 0.83
CA ALA A 421 8.38 -7.37 -0.10
C ALA A 421 8.10 -6.83 -1.50
N THR A 422 6.90 -7.06 -2.03
CA THR A 422 6.44 -6.56 -3.33
C THR A 422 4.93 -6.47 -3.37
N LEU A 423 4.41 -5.51 -4.14
CA LEU A 423 3.00 -5.47 -4.53
C LEU A 423 2.85 -6.18 -5.88
N GLN A 424 1.89 -7.10 -6.01
CA GLN A 424 1.66 -7.87 -7.24
C GLN A 424 0.35 -7.47 -7.94
N LYS A 425 -0.70 -7.24 -7.16
CA LYS A 425 -2.03 -6.91 -7.64
C LYS A 425 -2.72 -5.98 -6.66
N LEU A 426 -3.56 -5.09 -7.18
CA LEU A 426 -4.57 -4.37 -6.43
C LEU A 426 -5.92 -4.54 -7.12
N THR A 427 -6.94 -4.92 -6.36
CA THR A 427 -8.32 -4.97 -6.82
C THR A 427 -9.06 -3.80 -6.18
N ILE A 428 -9.61 -2.92 -7.01
CA ILE A 428 -10.32 -1.72 -6.57
C ILE A 428 -11.82 -1.95 -6.68
N GLN A 429 -12.53 -1.84 -5.57
CA GLN A 429 -13.99 -1.95 -5.51
C GLN A 429 -14.59 -0.73 -4.82
N LEU A 430 -15.44 0.00 -5.54
CA LEU A 430 -16.26 1.06 -4.98
C LEU A 430 -17.65 0.52 -4.67
N GLN A 431 -18.04 0.63 -3.41
CA GLN A 431 -19.26 0.10 -2.85
C GLN A 431 -20.14 1.21 -2.27
N ARG A 432 -21.44 1.00 -2.35
CA ARG A 432 -22.45 1.80 -1.66
C ARG A 432 -22.42 1.49 -0.15
N PRO A 433 -23.04 2.32 0.72
CA PRO A 433 -23.09 2.08 2.17
C PRO A 433 -23.64 0.72 2.61
N ASP A 434 -24.44 0.06 1.78
CA ASP A 434 -25.00 -1.28 2.03
C ASP A 434 -24.01 -2.42 1.70
N GLY A 435 -22.85 -2.11 1.10
CA GLY A 435 -21.83 -3.08 0.69
C GLY A 435 -21.98 -3.60 -0.75
N SER A 436 -23.05 -3.23 -1.44
CA SER A 436 -23.20 -3.54 -2.87
C SER A 436 -22.28 -2.65 -3.71
N LEU A 437 -21.92 -3.08 -4.93
CA LEU A 437 -21.13 -2.26 -5.84
C LEU A 437 -21.88 -0.98 -6.24
N VAL A 438 -21.17 0.13 -6.45
CA VAL A 438 -21.75 1.40 -6.93
C VAL A 438 -22.59 1.17 -8.19
N SER A 439 -22.02 0.47 -9.17
CA SER A 439 -22.75 -0.06 -10.32
C SER A 439 -22.12 -1.36 -10.80
N GLY A 440 -22.97 -2.32 -11.15
CA GLY A 440 -22.58 -3.56 -11.84
C GLY A 440 -22.60 -3.43 -13.36
N ASN A 441 -23.07 -2.30 -13.90
CA ASN A 441 -23.12 -2.09 -15.34
C ASN A 441 -21.71 -2.06 -15.93
N LEU A 442 -21.54 -2.69 -17.09
CA LEU A 442 -20.29 -2.59 -17.84
C LEU A 442 -20.18 -1.20 -18.46
N ASP A 443 -18.96 -0.68 -18.48
CA ASP A 443 -18.60 0.60 -19.09
C ASP A 443 -18.15 0.47 -20.56
N THR A 444 -18.24 -0.75 -21.09
CA THR A 444 -17.96 -1.08 -22.49
C THR A 444 -19.16 -1.72 -23.15
N LEU A 445 -19.35 -1.47 -24.44
CA LEU A 445 -20.39 -2.10 -25.23
C LEU A 445 -19.83 -2.68 -26.53
N ASP A 446 -20.38 -3.82 -26.91
CA ASP A 446 -20.06 -4.45 -28.18
C ASP A 446 -20.84 -3.79 -29.32
N ILE A 447 -20.15 -3.65 -30.46
CA ILE A 447 -20.67 -3.01 -31.66
C ILE A 447 -21.41 -4.05 -32.49
N SER A 448 -22.59 -3.68 -32.97
CA SER A 448 -23.41 -4.48 -33.90
C SER A 448 -23.15 -4.09 -35.34
N GLY A 449 -23.00 -2.81 -35.64
CA GLY A 449 -22.95 -2.31 -37.00
C GLY A 449 -22.69 -0.81 -37.08
N PHE A 450 -22.51 -0.33 -38.30
CA PHE A 450 -22.38 1.08 -38.63
C PHE A 450 -23.42 1.44 -39.68
N THR A 451 -24.00 2.63 -39.58
CA THR A 451 -24.92 3.18 -40.57
C THR A 451 -24.59 4.64 -40.77
N PHE A 452 -24.45 5.08 -42.01
CA PHE A 452 -24.11 6.47 -42.30
C PHE A 452 -25.38 7.32 -42.41
N SER A 453 -25.26 8.62 -42.11
CA SER A 453 -26.38 9.55 -42.14
C SER A 453 -27.05 9.66 -43.51
N SER A 454 -26.31 9.40 -44.60
CA SER A 454 -26.80 9.32 -45.98
C SER A 454 -27.71 8.12 -46.24
N GLN A 455 -27.59 7.07 -45.43
CA GLN A 455 -28.31 5.80 -45.57
C GLN A 455 -29.58 5.75 -44.72
N LEU A 456 -29.88 6.81 -43.96
CA LEU A 456 -31.06 6.85 -43.09
C LEU A 456 -32.32 6.99 -43.93
N THR A 457 -32.92 5.86 -44.24
CA THR A 457 -34.20 5.73 -44.95
C THR A 457 -35.36 5.55 -43.95
N ALA A 458 -36.53 6.11 -44.28
CA ALA A 458 -37.76 5.87 -43.52
C ALA A 458 -38.35 4.51 -43.95
N TRP A 459 -38.77 3.67 -43.00
CA TRP A 459 -39.35 2.35 -43.26
C TRP A 459 -40.78 2.25 -42.68
N PRO A 460 -41.79 1.65 -43.37
CA PRO A 460 -41.86 1.29 -44.80
C PRO A 460 -42.87 2.19 -45.57
N VAL A 461 -42.49 2.59 -46.80
CA VAL A 461 -43.40 3.02 -47.89
C VAL A 461 -44.42 4.13 -47.58
N ASN A 462 -43.97 5.24 -47.00
CA ASN A 462 -44.65 6.51 -47.24
C ASN A 462 -43.60 7.62 -47.38
N PRO A 463 -43.49 8.29 -48.55
CA PRO A 463 -42.48 9.33 -48.78
C PRO A 463 -42.71 10.62 -47.98
N ALA A 464 -43.73 10.66 -47.11
CA ALA A 464 -43.84 11.65 -46.05
C ALA A 464 -42.85 11.29 -44.91
N THR A 465 -41.63 11.85 -45.01
CA THR A 465 -40.86 12.44 -43.90
C THR A 465 -41.42 12.14 -42.51
N THR A 466 -40.74 11.44 -41.61
CA THR A 466 -39.62 12.04 -40.89
C THR A 466 -38.75 10.97 -40.25
N THR A 467 -37.46 10.96 -40.60
CA THR A 467 -36.46 10.59 -39.61
C THR A 467 -36.52 11.64 -38.50
N ASN A 468 -36.73 11.23 -37.26
CA ASN A 468 -36.84 12.15 -36.11
C ASN A 468 -35.45 12.52 -35.59
N THR A 469 -34.58 12.96 -36.51
CA THR A 469 -33.18 13.28 -36.23
C THR A 469 -32.70 14.42 -37.13
N LEU A 470 -31.87 15.29 -36.56
CA LEU A 470 -31.14 16.35 -37.25
C LEU A 470 -29.86 15.83 -37.94
N TYR A 471 -29.48 14.57 -37.70
CA TYR A 471 -28.26 13.93 -38.22
C TYR A 471 -28.54 13.02 -39.41
N LYS A 472 -29.59 13.31 -40.18
CA LYS A 472 -29.79 12.79 -41.53
C LYS A 472 -29.25 13.81 -42.52
N ASP A 473 -28.50 13.35 -43.50
CA ASP A 473 -28.03 14.17 -44.62
C ASP A 473 -27.97 13.35 -45.90
N THR A 474 -27.44 13.93 -46.98
CA THR A 474 -27.24 13.23 -48.27
C THR A 474 -25.80 12.78 -48.46
N ILE A 475 -24.86 13.34 -47.69
CA ILE A 475 -23.41 13.18 -47.90
C ILE A 475 -22.75 12.20 -46.92
N GLY A 476 -23.41 11.81 -45.82
CA GLY A 476 -22.84 10.86 -44.86
C GLY A 476 -21.92 11.51 -43.80
N SER A 477 -22.18 12.74 -43.37
CA SER A 477 -21.40 13.49 -42.38
C SER A 477 -21.32 12.82 -41.01
N TYR A 478 -22.26 11.94 -40.69
CA TYR A 478 -22.36 11.29 -39.39
C TYR A 478 -22.41 9.78 -39.53
N ILE A 479 -21.86 9.10 -38.52
CA ILE A 479 -21.88 7.64 -38.40
C ILE A 479 -22.70 7.29 -37.18
N TRP A 480 -23.74 6.51 -37.40
CA TRP A 480 -24.55 5.87 -36.39
C TRP A 480 -23.93 4.52 -36.07
N VAL A 481 -23.34 4.41 -34.89
CA VAL A 481 -22.73 3.18 -34.41
C VAL A 481 -23.78 2.43 -33.60
N GLN A 482 -24.20 1.27 -34.11
CA GLN A 482 -25.16 0.41 -33.43
C GLN A 482 -24.46 -0.43 -32.37
N THR A 483 -25.06 -0.55 -31.20
CA THR A 483 -24.62 -1.46 -30.14
C THR A 483 -25.42 -2.76 -30.16
N LYS A 484 -24.81 -3.87 -29.71
CA LYS A 484 -25.50 -5.17 -29.61
C LYS A 484 -26.59 -5.16 -28.54
N SER A 485 -26.36 -4.44 -27.45
CA SER A 485 -27.32 -4.23 -26.36
C SER A 485 -27.76 -2.78 -26.30
N TRP A 486 -28.94 -2.55 -25.77
CA TRP A 486 -29.38 -1.20 -25.39
C TRP A 486 -28.52 -0.69 -24.22
N PHE A 487 -28.32 0.62 -24.16
CA PHE A 487 -27.58 1.28 -23.09
C PHE A 487 -28.33 2.50 -22.58
N SER A 488 -28.05 2.87 -21.34
CA SER A 488 -28.66 4.06 -20.71
C SER A 488 -28.15 5.33 -21.36
N LYS A 489 -29.01 6.34 -21.51
CA LYS A 489 -28.59 7.69 -21.93
C LYS A 489 -27.53 8.32 -21.03
N PHE A 490 -27.39 7.83 -19.79
CA PHE A 490 -26.35 8.26 -18.86
C PHE A 490 -24.99 7.60 -19.09
N MET A 491 -24.90 6.56 -19.92
CA MET A 491 -23.65 5.85 -20.21
C MET A 491 -22.82 6.55 -21.30
N VAL A 492 -23.51 7.20 -22.25
CA VAL A 492 -22.91 7.94 -23.36
C VAL A 492 -23.72 9.20 -23.59
N SER A 493 -23.08 10.35 -23.55
CA SER A 493 -23.70 11.67 -23.72
C SER A 493 -22.97 12.49 -24.80
N GLN A 494 -23.64 13.53 -25.30
CA GLN A 494 -23.03 14.46 -26.26
C GLN A 494 -21.78 15.10 -25.65
N GLY A 495 -20.69 15.14 -26.42
CA GLY A 495 -19.40 15.67 -26.00
C GLY A 495 -18.47 14.65 -25.33
N ASP A 496 -18.94 13.42 -25.11
CA ASP A 496 -18.09 12.34 -24.60
C ASP A 496 -17.10 11.85 -25.65
N ARG A 497 -15.93 11.42 -25.19
CA ARG A 497 -14.91 10.77 -26.01
C ARG A 497 -15.01 9.27 -25.86
N VAL A 498 -15.22 8.60 -26.97
CA VAL A 498 -15.26 7.13 -27.06
C VAL A 498 -14.07 6.60 -27.85
N ILE A 499 -13.56 5.44 -27.45
CA ILE A 499 -12.49 4.73 -28.17
C ILE A 499 -13.01 3.37 -28.61
N PHE A 500 -12.78 3.04 -29.88
CA PHE A 500 -13.13 1.76 -30.47
C PHE A 500 -11.90 0.87 -30.61
N LYS A 501 -12.06 -0.43 -30.33
CA LYS A 501 -11.01 -1.43 -30.51
C LYS A 501 -11.58 -2.74 -31.03
N ASN A 502 -10.70 -3.50 -31.68
CA ASN A 502 -10.98 -4.84 -32.19
C ASN A 502 -12.17 -4.88 -33.15
N VAL A 503 -12.33 -3.81 -33.94
CA VAL A 503 -13.42 -3.71 -34.94
C VAL A 503 -13.05 -4.54 -36.15
N GLU A 504 -13.91 -5.50 -36.48
CA GLU A 504 -13.74 -6.44 -37.58
C GLU A 504 -15.03 -6.48 -38.41
N LEU A 505 -14.95 -6.01 -39.66
CA LEU A 505 -16.08 -5.96 -40.58
C LEU A 505 -16.22 -7.29 -41.34
N PRO A 506 -17.44 -7.76 -41.66
CA PRO A 506 -17.70 -9.03 -42.34
C PRO A 506 -17.50 -8.91 -43.87
N LEU A 507 -16.59 -8.05 -44.32
CA LEU A 507 -16.42 -7.68 -45.72
C LEU A 507 -15.05 -8.13 -46.23
N SER A 508 -14.96 -8.41 -47.54
CA SER A 508 -13.69 -8.72 -48.18
C SER A 508 -12.77 -7.48 -48.13
N PRO A 509 -11.48 -7.63 -47.75
CA PRO A 509 -10.57 -6.51 -47.58
C PRO A 509 -10.51 -5.60 -48.81
N THR A 510 -10.85 -4.32 -48.62
CA THR A 510 -10.66 -3.25 -49.62
C THR A 510 -9.87 -2.09 -49.02
N THR A 511 -9.31 -1.21 -49.87
CA THR A 511 -8.65 0.02 -49.40
C THR A 511 -9.59 0.88 -48.56
N ALA A 512 -10.84 1.08 -49.01
CA ALA A 512 -11.85 1.83 -48.28
C ALA A 512 -12.14 1.23 -46.89
N GLN A 513 -12.23 -0.10 -46.79
CA GLN A 513 -12.39 -0.79 -45.51
C GLN A 513 -11.20 -0.58 -44.58
N ALA A 514 -9.96 -0.66 -45.10
CA ALA A 514 -8.76 -0.45 -44.30
C ALA A 514 -8.68 0.99 -43.76
N GLU A 515 -9.01 1.98 -44.59
CA GLU A 515 -9.07 3.40 -44.19
C GLU A 515 -10.16 3.64 -43.15
N PHE A 516 -11.36 3.11 -43.35
CA PHE A 516 -12.43 3.19 -42.37
C PHE A 516 -12.05 2.53 -41.03
N LEU A 517 -11.42 1.35 -41.07
CA LEU A 517 -10.95 0.66 -39.86
C LEU A 517 -9.85 1.46 -39.13
N SER A 518 -8.97 2.13 -39.87
CA SER A 518 -7.97 3.06 -39.33
C SER A 518 -8.63 4.27 -38.66
N PHE A 519 -9.61 4.89 -39.34
CA PHE A 519 -10.36 6.02 -38.83
C PHE A 519 -11.13 5.65 -37.56
N ILE A 520 -11.92 4.58 -37.59
CA ILE A 520 -12.81 4.22 -36.48
C ILE A 520 -11.99 3.79 -35.24
N GLN A 521 -10.85 3.10 -35.41
CA GLN A 521 -10.01 2.60 -34.31
C GLN A 521 -8.85 3.54 -33.91
N LYS A 522 -8.88 4.81 -34.35
CA LYS A 522 -7.84 5.79 -34.01
C LYS A 522 -7.69 5.96 -32.49
N SER A 523 -6.45 6.07 -32.02
CA SER A 523 -6.11 6.17 -30.59
C SER A 523 -6.68 7.42 -29.92
N ALA A 524 -6.82 8.52 -30.67
CA ALA A 524 -7.44 9.74 -30.18
C ALA A 524 -8.94 9.57 -29.86
N GLY A 525 -9.58 8.50 -30.33
CA GLY A 525 -11.01 8.27 -30.18
C GLY A 525 -11.88 9.26 -30.97
N HIS A 526 -13.18 9.22 -30.72
CA HIS A 526 -14.18 10.05 -31.40
C HIS A 526 -15.02 10.79 -30.38
N ILE A 527 -15.49 11.98 -30.75
CA ILE A 527 -16.44 12.73 -29.94
C ILE A 527 -17.85 12.33 -30.36
N VAL A 528 -18.66 12.00 -29.36
CA VAL A 528 -20.08 11.73 -29.53
C VAL A 528 -20.80 13.05 -29.77
N VAL A 529 -21.51 13.13 -30.89
CA VAL A 529 -22.29 14.31 -31.25
C VAL A 529 -23.70 14.21 -30.67
N ASN A 530 -24.27 13.00 -30.67
CA ASN A 530 -25.53 12.70 -29.99
C ASN A 530 -25.68 11.18 -29.80
N VAL A 531 -26.75 10.76 -29.16
CA VAL A 531 -27.21 9.36 -29.10
C VAL A 531 -28.52 9.22 -29.85
N GLY A 532 -28.93 7.99 -30.13
CA GLY A 532 -30.17 7.72 -30.82
C GLY A 532 -30.69 6.32 -30.58
N TYR A 533 -31.88 6.09 -31.11
CA TYR A 533 -32.44 4.76 -31.22
C TYR A 533 -33.15 4.54 -32.56
N TYR A 534 -33.29 3.27 -32.90
CA TYR A 534 -34.18 2.82 -33.97
C TYR A 534 -35.27 1.94 -33.39
N SER A 535 -36.53 2.24 -33.71
CA SER A 535 -37.66 1.32 -33.50
C SER A 535 -38.47 1.18 -34.78
N VAL A 536 -39.11 0.02 -34.97
CA VAL A 536 -39.97 -0.22 -36.14
C VAL A 536 -41.13 0.78 -36.20
N SER A 537 -41.61 1.27 -35.05
CA SER A 537 -42.74 2.20 -34.95
C SER A 537 -42.39 3.68 -35.15
N LYS A 538 -41.15 4.10 -34.87
CA LYS A 538 -40.72 5.51 -34.93
C LYS A 538 -39.58 5.77 -35.91
N GLY A 539 -39.01 4.73 -36.51
CA GLY A 539 -37.82 4.81 -37.34
C GLY A 539 -36.61 5.31 -36.56
N TRP A 540 -35.70 5.98 -37.27
CA TRP A 540 -34.49 6.59 -36.72
C TRP A 540 -34.82 7.85 -35.94
N THR A 541 -34.47 7.86 -34.65
CA THR A 541 -34.78 8.96 -33.73
C THR A 541 -33.54 9.34 -32.91
N THR A 542 -33.27 10.63 -32.78
CA THR A 542 -32.24 11.14 -31.85
C THR A 542 -32.72 11.18 -30.41
N GLY A 543 -31.77 11.04 -29.49
CA GLY A 543 -32.03 10.97 -28.06
C GLY A 543 -32.40 9.57 -27.61
N ALA A 544 -32.86 9.47 -26.36
CA ALA A 544 -33.28 8.21 -25.77
C ALA A 544 -34.74 7.90 -26.10
N ASN A 545 -35.11 6.62 -26.01
CA ASN A 545 -36.51 6.22 -26.04
C ASN A 545 -37.26 6.71 -24.79
N THR A 546 -38.57 6.47 -24.72
CA THR A 546 -39.40 6.88 -23.57
C THR A 546 -38.94 6.29 -22.24
N GLN A 547 -38.19 5.18 -22.26
CA GLN A 547 -37.64 4.54 -21.08
C GLN A 547 -36.19 4.96 -20.77
N GLY A 548 -35.63 5.92 -21.50
CA GLY A 548 -34.28 6.46 -21.25
C GLY A 548 -33.14 5.63 -21.85
N TYR A 549 -33.44 4.67 -22.74
CA TYR A 549 -32.46 3.81 -23.39
C TYR A 549 -32.19 4.20 -24.84
N CYS A 550 -30.96 3.94 -25.28
CA CYS A 550 -30.45 4.14 -26.63
C CYS A 550 -29.85 2.83 -27.16
N ASN A 551 -29.76 2.66 -28.47
CA ASN A 551 -29.00 1.57 -29.11
C ASN A 551 -28.07 2.06 -30.23
N TYR A 552 -28.00 3.38 -30.41
CA TYR A 552 -27.05 4.03 -31.29
C TYR A 552 -26.35 5.17 -30.56
N MET A 553 -25.06 5.30 -30.86
CA MET A 553 -24.34 6.56 -30.65
C MET A 553 -23.99 7.16 -32.01
N ILE A 554 -23.94 8.48 -32.08
CA ILE A 554 -23.73 9.23 -33.31
C ILE A 554 -22.41 9.96 -33.17
N ILE A 555 -21.48 9.67 -34.08
CA ILE A 555 -20.17 10.32 -34.17
C ILE A 555 -20.05 11.06 -35.51
N ARG A 556 -19.15 12.03 -35.56
CA ARG A 556 -18.80 12.70 -36.81
C ARG A 556 -17.98 11.76 -37.70
N ASN A 557 -18.25 11.76 -39.00
CA ASN A 557 -17.46 11.04 -40.01
C ASN A 557 -16.11 11.76 -40.27
N GLN A 558 -15.29 11.22 -41.17
CA GLN A 558 -14.02 11.81 -41.55
C GLN A 558 -14.23 12.99 -42.52
N PHE A 559 -13.61 14.12 -42.21
CA PHE A 559 -13.61 15.31 -43.06
C PHE A 559 -12.20 15.58 -43.57
N ALA A 560 -12.11 16.27 -44.70
CA ALA A 560 -10.84 16.80 -45.18
C ALA A 560 -10.22 17.76 -44.16
N ASP A 561 -8.90 17.92 -44.23
CA ASP A 561 -8.20 18.89 -43.40
C ASP A 561 -8.58 20.31 -43.86
N PRO A 562 -9.26 21.12 -43.02
CA PRO A 562 -9.68 22.45 -43.42
C PRO A 562 -8.51 23.38 -43.74
N THR A 563 -7.30 23.09 -43.24
CA THR A 563 -6.10 23.88 -43.57
C THR A 563 -5.67 23.73 -45.04
N THR A 564 -6.17 22.70 -45.72
CA THR A 564 -5.98 22.49 -47.17
C THR A 564 -7.01 23.24 -48.02
N GLY A 565 -7.96 23.94 -47.39
CA GLY A 565 -9.03 24.69 -48.04
C GLY A 565 -10.27 23.86 -48.41
N SER A 566 -10.32 22.59 -48.01
CA SER A 566 -11.47 21.70 -48.22
C SER A 566 -12.17 21.41 -46.89
N GLU A 567 -13.49 21.61 -46.86
CA GLU A 567 -14.36 21.27 -45.74
C GLU A 567 -15.24 20.04 -46.03
N ASP A 568 -15.04 19.41 -47.18
CA ASP A 568 -15.81 18.27 -47.64
C ASP A 568 -15.49 16.98 -46.86
N LEU A 569 -16.36 15.98 -47.05
CA LEU A 569 -16.13 14.65 -46.52
C LEU A 569 -14.88 14.02 -47.14
N ALA A 570 -14.03 13.40 -46.33
CA ALA A 570 -12.92 12.60 -46.84
C ALA A 570 -13.44 11.21 -47.22
N TYR A 571 -13.45 10.91 -48.51
CA TYR A 571 -13.95 9.64 -49.05
C TYR A 571 -13.03 8.47 -48.71
N TYR A 572 -13.62 7.36 -48.22
CA TYR A 572 -12.91 6.11 -48.05
C TYR A 572 -12.60 5.49 -49.43
N GLY A 573 -11.35 5.09 -49.66
CA GLY A 573 -10.87 4.59 -50.94
C GLY A 573 -10.50 5.70 -51.93
N GLY A 574 -10.45 6.97 -51.50
CA GLY A 574 -9.90 8.09 -52.26
C GLY A 574 -10.77 8.63 -53.41
N SER A 575 -11.99 8.12 -53.60
CA SER A 575 -12.94 8.63 -54.60
C SER A 575 -14.39 8.42 -54.14
N GLU A 576 -15.30 9.26 -54.63
CA GLU A 576 -16.73 9.20 -54.32
C GLU A 576 -17.33 7.83 -54.66
N GLY A 577 -17.09 7.31 -55.88
CA GLY A 577 -17.65 6.01 -56.30
C GLY A 577 -17.14 4.81 -55.47
N ALA A 578 -15.88 4.83 -55.05
CA ALA A 578 -15.34 3.79 -54.16
C ALA A 578 -15.96 3.88 -52.76
N ASN A 579 -16.12 5.10 -52.26
CA ASN A 579 -16.78 5.37 -50.99
C ASN A 579 -18.24 4.89 -51.01
N ASP A 580 -19.02 5.27 -52.02
CA ASP A 580 -20.42 4.88 -52.12
C ASP A 580 -20.61 3.37 -52.18
N THR A 581 -19.77 2.69 -52.98
CA THR A 581 -19.76 1.22 -53.05
C THR A 581 -19.47 0.60 -51.68
N PHE A 582 -18.50 1.15 -50.95
CA PHE A 582 -18.16 0.69 -49.61
C PHE A 582 -19.29 0.97 -48.60
N LEU A 583 -19.85 2.18 -48.60
CA LEU A 583 -20.95 2.54 -47.70
C LEU A 583 -22.15 1.64 -47.94
N SER A 584 -22.58 1.44 -49.20
CA SER A 584 -23.66 0.52 -49.54
C SER A 584 -23.39 -0.92 -49.08
N SER A 585 -22.13 -1.38 -49.09
CA SER A 585 -21.77 -2.71 -48.57
C SER A 585 -21.86 -2.81 -47.03
N LEU A 586 -21.77 -1.69 -46.32
CA LEU A 586 -21.93 -1.63 -44.86
C LEU A 586 -23.39 -1.54 -44.42
N GLU A 587 -24.31 -1.14 -45.30
CA GLU A 587 -25.71 -1.00 -44.96
C GLU A 587 -26.31 -2.34 -44.51
N GLY A 588 -26.69 -2.41 -43.23
CA GLY A 588 -27.21 -3.65 -42.64
C GLY A 588 -26.15 -4.72 -42.34
N ALA A 589 -24.88 -4.53 -42.70
CA ALA A 589 -23.80 -5.44 -42.36
C ALA A 589 -23.59 -5.49 -40.83
N ARG A 590 -23.35 -6.69 -40.30
CA ARG A 590 -23.10 -6.91 -38.87
C ARG A 590 -21.62 -7.13 -38.61
N VAL A 591 -21.07 -6.35 -37.70
CA VAL A 591 -19.67 -6.41 -37.27
C VAL A 591 -19.40 -7.76 -36.60
N ASN A 592 -18.31 -8.45 -36.97
CA ASN A 592 -17.90 -9.74 -36.38
C ASN A 592 -17.46 -9.54 -34.92
N LYS A 593 -16.59 -8.55 -34.70
CA LYS A 593 -16.02 -8.16 -33.41
C LYS A 593 -15.86 -6.65 -33.36
N GLY A 594 -15.97 -6.09 -32.17
CA GLY A 594 -15.78 -4.66 -31.99
C GLY A 594 -16.38 -4.23 -30.67
N ARG A 595 -15.65 -3.42 -29.93
CA ARG A 595 -16.07 -2.89 -28.65
C ARG A 595 -15.65 -1.44 -28.54
N PHE A 596 -16.41 -0.66 -27.79
CA PHE A 596 -16.01 0.67 -27.41
C PHE A 596 -16.07 0.88 -25.90
N ILE A 597 -15.33 1.88 -25.44
CA ILE A 597 -15.33 2.39 -24.08
C ILE A 597 -15.55 3.90 -24.10
N ASN A 598 -16.30 4.42 -23.14
CA ASN A 598 -16.42 5.87 -22.91
C ASN A 598 -15.32 6.32 -21.94
N MET A 599 -14.41 7.18 -22.41
CA MET A 599 -13.27 7.67 -21.63
C MET A 599 -13.66 8.74 -20.62
N ASN A 600 -14.76 9.47 -20.85
CA ASN A 600 -15.20 10.53 -19.96
C ASN A 600 -15.84 9.99 -18.67
N HIS A 601 -16.21 8.72 -18.64
CA HIS A 601 -16.89 8.14 -17.48
C HIS A 601 -15.95 7.24 -16.69
N GLN A 602 -14.63 7.42 -16.75
CA GLN A 602 -13.69 6.51 -16.11
C GLN A 602 -13.29 7.00 -14.73
N THR A 603 -13.02 6.07 -13.83
CA THR A 603 -12.65 6.33 -12.43
C THR A 603 -11.14 6.46 -12.31
N GLN A 604 -10.68 7.44 -11.54
CA GLN A 604 -9.29 7.57 -11.15
C GLN A 604 -9.14 7.37 -9.64
N VAL A 605 -8.13 6.61 -9.23
CA VAL A 605 -7.78 6.35 -7.83
C VAL A 605 -6.34 6.74 -7.62
N VAL A 606 -6.07 7.50 -6.55
CA VAL A 606 -4.73 7.98 -6.21
C VAL A 606 -4.31 7.37 -4.88
N LEU A 607 -3.20 6.63 -4.92
CA LEU A 607 -2.56 6.02 -3.77
C LEU A 607 -1.16 6.62 -3.60
N ARG A 608 -0.64 6.62 -2.37
CA ARG A 608 0.76 6.87 -2.07
C ARG A 608 1.38 5.59 -1.54
N VAL A 609 2.44 5.13 -2.20
CA VAL A 609 3.21 3.95 -1.80
C VAL A 609 4.51 4.44 -1.17
N ILE A 610 4.74 4.14 0.10
CA ILE A 610 5.96 4.47 0.81
C ILE A 610 6.81 3.21 0.93
N THR A 611 8.04 3.26 0.40
CA THR A 611 9.03 2.19 0.49
C THR A 611 10.14 2.58 1.44
N ARG A 612 10.86 1.58 1.95
CA ARG A 612 12.01 1.77 2.81
C ARG A 612 13.26 1.17 2.17
N ASP A 613 14.25 2.02 1.95
CA ASP A 613 15.55 1.63 1.42
C ASP A 613 16.66 1.95 2.44
N MET A 614 17.78 1.22 2.39
CA MET A 614 18.92 1.55 3.24
C MET A 614 19.49 2.92 2.85
N ASP A 615 19.67 3.78 3.84
CA ASP A 615 20.34 5.05 3.64
C ASP A 615 21.86 4.85 3.76
N SER A 616 22.53 4.76 2.61
CA SER A 616 23.99 4.63 2.56
C SER A 616 24.71 5.97 2.79
N ALA A 617 24.02 7.10 2.65
CA ALA A 617 24.61 8.44 2.73
C ALA A 617 24.70 8.95 4.17
N SER A 618 23.78 8.56 5.05
CA SER A 618 23.81 8.90 6.48
C SER A 618 25.00 8.31 7.25
N ARG A 619 25.76 7.41 6.61
CA ARG A 619 26.96 6.75 7.17
C ARG A 619 28.29 7.36 6.72
N LEU A 620 28.29 8.32 5.80
CA LEU A 620 29.51 9.07 5.45
C LEU A 620 29.73 10.18 6.48
N ARG A 621 30.79 10.06 7.29
CA ARG A 621 31.26 11.18 8.11
C ARG A 621 31.66 12.34 7.18
N PRO A 622 31.43 13.61 7.57
CA PRO A 622 31.97 14.77 6.85
C PRO A 622 33.47 14.64 6.58
N ASP A 623 34.20 13.97 7.48
CA ASP A 623 35.64 13.70 7.40
C ASP A 623 36.05 12.77 6.23
N ASN A 624 35.09 12.07 5.60
CA ASN A 624 35.31 11.15 4.48
C ASN A 624 34.90 11.73 3.11
N LEU A 625 34.47 13.00 3.07
CA LEU A 625 34.26 13.75 1.83
C LEU A 625 35.55 14.52 1.51
N ILE A 626 36.52 13.84 0.87
CA ILE A 626 37.69 14.48 0.23
C ILE A 626 37.46 14.51 -1.27
#